data_AF-A0A328HDX5-F1
#
_entry.id   AF-A0A328HDX5-F1
#
_cell.length_a   1.000
_cell.length_b   1.000
_cell.length_c   1.000
_cell.angle_alpha   90.00
_cell.angle_beta   90.00
_cell.angle_gamma   90.00
#
_symmetry.space_group_name_H-M   'P 1'
#
loop_
_entity.id
_entity.type
_entity.pdbx_description
1 polymer ?
#
loop_
_entity_poly.entity_id
_entity_poly.type
_entity_poly.pdbx_seq_one_letter_code
_entity_poly.pdbx_strand_id
1 'polypeptide(L)'
;MRLEGWHLIIIIVLALVLFAAPKLPGMARSLGQSMRIFKSEVREMKKDGAPEAKDGSDPVEGTVVNHPRSAATDNRPADGNDVPPPNRA
;
A
#
# COMPACT_ATOMS: atom_id res chain seq x y z
N MET A 1 -43.83 -17.66 -12.11
CA MET A 1 -42.38 -17.39 -12.10
C MET A 1 -41.97 -17.14 -10.67
N ARG A 2 -41.40 -18.14 -10.00
CA ARG A 2 -40.99 -18.02 -8.60
C ARG A 2 -39.61 -17.37 -8.60
N LEU A 3 -39.48 -16.24 -7.92
CA LEU A 3 -38.19 -15.62 -7.65
C LEU A 3 -37.49 -16.52 -6.62
N GLU A 4 -36.89 -17.60 -7.12
CA GLU A 4 -35.99 -18.47 -6.35
C GLU A 4 -34.95 -17.55 -5.69
N GLY A 5 -34.74 -17.65 -4.37
CA GLY A 5 -33.88 -16.75 -3.58
C GLY A 5 -32.45 -16.59 -4.13
N TRP A 6 -32.03 -17.48 -5.01
CA TRP A 6 -30.85 -17.36 -5.87
C TRP A 6 -30.76 -16.04 -6.65
N HIS A 7 -31.88 -15.52 -7.16
CA HIS A 7 -31.90 -14.24 -7.88
C HIS A 7 -31.56 -13.07 -6.94
N LEU A 8 -32.02 -13.11 -5.68
CA LEU A 8 -31.70 -12.10 -4.68
C LEU A 8 -30.22 -12.09 -4.34
N ILE A 9 -29.59 -13.26 -4.22
CA ILE A 9 -28.14 -13.38 -3.99
C ILE A 9 -27.37 -12.74 -5.15
N ILE A 10 -27.75 -13.04 -6.39
CA ILE A 10 -27.12 -12.44 -7.58
C ILE A 10 -27.25 -10.92 -7.59
N ILE A 11 -28.43 -10.39 -7.24
CA ILE A 11 -28.65 -8.94 -7.15
C ILE A 11 -27.78 -8.31 -6.06
N ILE A 12 -27.65 -8.95 -4.89
CA ILE A 12 -26.79 -8.47 -3.79
C ILE A 12 -25.32 -8.47 -4.22
N VAL A 13 -24.86 -9.54 -4.87
CA VAL A 13 -23.48 -9.61 -5.38
C VAL A 13 -23.23 -8.51 -6.41
N LEU A 14 -24.16 -8.29 -7.33
CA LEU A 14 -24.03 -7.23 -8.35
C LEU A 14 -24.01 -5.84 -7.71
N ALA A 15 -24.87 -5.59 -6.71
CA ALA A 15 -24.86 -4.35 -5.94
C ALA A 15 -23.52 -4.16 -5.21
N LEU A 16 -23.00 -5.19 -4.54
CA LEU A 16 -21.68 -5.12 -3.89
C LEU A 16 -20.55 -4.92 -4.90
N VAL A 17 -20.59 -5.50 -6.09
CA VAL A 17 -19.55 -5.22 -7.10
C VAL A 17 -19.62 -3.77 -7.55
N LEU A 18 -20.81 -3.22 -7.83
CA LEU A 18 -20.94 -1.82 -8.27
C LEU A 18 -20.57 -0.81 -7.17
N PHE A 19 -21.01 -1.04 -5.94
CA PHE A 19 -20.81 -0.11 -4.83
C PHE A 19 -19.53 -0.37 -4.02
N ALA A 20 -19.14 -1.63 -3.88
CA ALA A 20 -17.99 -2.03 -3.09
C ALA A 20 -16.71 -2.19 -3.92
N ALA A 21 -16.70 -2.46 -5.23
CA ALA A 21 -15.45 -2.58 -6.00
C ALA A 21 -14.47 -1.39 -5.83
N PRO A 22 -14.91 -0.11 -5.85
CA PRO A 22 -13.98 1.00 -5.63
C PRO A 22 -13.56 1.16 -4.15
N LYS A 23 -14.33 0.63 -3.20
CA LYS A 23 -14.08 0.76 -1.74
C LYS A 23 -13.37 -0.46 -1.14
N LEU A 24 -13.54 -1.63 -1.71
CA LEU A 24 -12.88 -2.90 -1.40
C LEU A 24 -11.36 -2.78 -1.32
N PRO A 25 -10.65 -2.18 -2.31
CA PRO A 25 -9.19 -2.08 -2.24
C PRO A 25 -8.71 -1.13 -1.14
N GLY A 26 -9.52 -0.16 -0.73
CA GLY A 26 -9.21 0.70 0.41
C GLY A 26 -9.41 -0.02 1.74
N MET A 27 -10.57 -0.65 1.90
CA MET A 27 -10.90 -1.38 3.13
C MET A 27 -10.01 -2.61 3.33
N ALA A 28 -9.68 -3.35 2.27
CA ALA A 28 -8.77 -4.48 2.35
C ALA A 28 -7.36 -4.06 2.80
N ARG A 29 -6.87 -2.89 2.38
CA ARG A 29 -5.58 -2.35 2.84
C ARG A 29 -5.62 -1.97 4.32
N SER A 30 -6.65 -1.25 4.78
CA SER A 30 -6.76 -0.87 6.19
C SER A 30 -6.97 -2.09 7.10
N LEU A 31 -7.81 -3.04 6.69
CA LEU A 31 -8.02 -4.29 7.41
C LEU A 31 -6.77 -5.17 7.40
N GLY A 32 -6.03 -5.23 6.29
CA GLY A 32 -4.77 -5.97 6.21
C GLY A 32 -3.70 -5.39 7.13
N GLN A 33 -3.64 -4.07 7.25
CA GLN A 33 -2.73 -3.39 8.16
C GLN A 33 -3.07 -3.67 9.63
N SER A 34 -4.36 -3.60 10.02
CA SER A 34 -4.80 -3.98 11.38
C SER A 34 -4.60 -5.47 11.67
N MET A 35 -4.86 -6.34 10.69
CA MET A 35 -4.71 -7.79 10.84
C MET A 35 -3.24 -8.22 10.93
N ARG A 36 -2.32 -7.47 10.33
CA ARG A 36 -0.87 -7.68 10.49
C ARG A 36 -0.45 -7.45 11.94
N ILE A 37 -0.88 -6.34 12.53
CA ILE A 37 -0.57 -5.98 13.93
C ILE A 37 -1.14 -7.04 14.88
N PHE A 38 -2.42 -7.38 14.68
CA PHE A 38 -3.08 -8.41 15.48
C PHE A 38 -2.39 -9.78 15.34
N LYS A 39 -1.99 -10.16 14.11
CA LYS A 39 -1.28 -11.42 13.88
C LYS A 39 0.09 -11.44 14.55
N SER A 40 0.86 -10.35 14.53
CA SER A 40 2.15 -10.29 15.25
C SER A 40 1.96 -10.43 16.76
N GLU A 41 0.99 -9.75 17.35
CA GLU A 41 0.71 -9.80 18.79
C GLU A 41 0.25 -11.21 19.21
N VAL A 42 -0.66 -11.83 18.44
CA VAL A 42 -1.09 -13.21 18.68
C VAL A 42 0.04 -14.23 18.46
N ARG A 43 0.97 -13.96 17.55
CA ARG A 43 2.13 -14.84 17.30
C ARG A 43 3.16 -14.74 18.41
N GLU A 44 3.31 -13.56 19.02
CA GLU A 44 4.14 -13.35 20.20
C GLU A 44 3.58 -14.13 21.40
N MET A 45 2.27 -14.06 21.64
CA MET A 45 1.58 -14.88 22.65
C MET A 45 1.74 -16.38 22.43
N LYS A 46 1.80 -16.83 21.17
CA LYS A 46 2.02 -18.25 20.82
C LYS A 46 3.50 -18.67 20.94
N LYS A 47 4.43 -17.73 20.84
CA LYS A 47 5.88 -17.97 20.87
C LYS A 47 6.38 -18.25 22.29
N ASP A 48 5.67 -17.80 23.32
CA ASP A 48 5.97 -18.11 24.73
C ASP A 48 5.71 -19.59 25.11
N GLY A 49 5.17 -20.42 24.20
CA GLY A 49 4.79 -21.82 24.49
C GLY A 49 5.49 -22.92 23.68
N ALA A 50 6.14 -22.64 22.54
CA ALA A 50 6.92 -23.61 21.75
C ALA A 50 7.71 -22.91 20.63
N PRO A 51 8.89 -23.43 20.22
CA PRO A 51 9.65 -22.82 19.14
C PRO A 51 9.19 -23.41 17.80
N GLU A 52 8.56 -22.64 16.90
CA GLU A 52 8.69 -22.97 15.48
C GLU A 52 8.38 -21.90 14.42
N ALA A 53 9.06 -22.14 13.30
CA ALA A 53 8.85 -21.73 11.92
C ALA A 53 8.82 -20.23 11.62
N LYS A 54 9.97 -19.75 11.12
CA LYS A 54 10.08 -18.57 10.26
C LYS A 54 9.31 -18.88 8.97
N ASP A 55 8.03 -18.54 8.96
CA ASP A 55 7.19 -18.58 7.78
C ASP A 55 7.64 -17.40 6.91
N GLY A 56 8.27 -17.71 5.77
CA GLY A 56 9.02 -16.80 4.88
C GLY A 56 8.13 -15.78 4.16
N SER A 57 7.40 -14.98 4.94
CA SER A 57 6.50 -13.93 4.50
C SER A 57 6.86 -12.60 5.17
N ASP A 58 8.12 -12.40 5.55
CA ASP A 58 8.63 -11.06 5.79
C ASP A 58 8.49 -10.28 4.48
N PRO A 59 7.55 -9.32 4.39
CA PRO A 59 7.40 -8.57 3.18
C PRO A 59 8.62 -7.66 3.08
N VAL A 60 9.42 -7.87 2.03
CA VAL A 60 10.45 -6.91 1.63
C VAL A 60 9.76 -5.56 1.49
N GLU A 61 10.18 -4.61 2.31
CA GLU A 61 9.69 -3.25 2.30
C GLU A 61 10.03 -2.63 0.94
N GLY A 62 9.09 -2.74 0.00
CA GLY A 62 9.18 -2.06 -1.28
C GLY A 62 9.08 -0.56 -1.01
N THR A 63 10.21 0.13 -0.97
CA THR A 63 10.24 1.59 -1.03
C THR A 63 9.50 2.03 -2.29
N VAL A 64 8.27 2.49 -2.14
CA VAL A 64 7.53 3.17 -3.20
C VAL A 64 8.20 4.53 -3.38
N VAL A 65 9.17 4.60 -4.28
CA VAL A 65 9.70 5.87 -4.78
C VAL A 65 8.58 6.52 -5.58
N ASN A 66 7.77 7.33 -4.91
CA ASN A 66 6.89 8.27 -5.57
C ASN A 66 7.79 9.34 -6.20
N HIS A 67 8.13 9.15 -7.46
CA HIS A 67 8.80 10.18 -8.23
C HIS A 67 7.71 11.15 -8.70
N PRO A 68 7.58 12.37 -8.15
CA PRO A 68 6.79 13.42 -8.78
C PRO A 68 7.49 13.79 -10.09
N ARG A 69 7.20 13.05 -11.15
CA ARG A 69 7.67 13.35 -12.49
C ARG A 69 6.88 14.57 -12.99
N SER A 70 7.63 15.62 -13.33
CA SER A 70 7.26 16.70 -14.26
C SER A 70 6.09 17.60 -13.89
N ALA A 71 6.37 18.67 -13.13
CA ALA A 71 5.61 19.92 -13.21
C ALA A 71 6.40 21.18 -12.79
N ALA A 72 7.75 21.19 -12.91
CA ALA A 72 8.55 22.40 -12.67
C ALA A 72 9.89 22.37 -13.41
N THR A 73 9.85 22.11 -14.71
CA THR A 73 10.88 22.59 -15.66
C THR A 73 10.35 23.85 -16.32
N ASP A 74 10.25 24.94 -15.56
CA ASP A 74 10.20 26.29 -16.10
C ASP A 74 10.67 27.26 -15.02
N ASN A 75 11.49 28.25 -15.37
CA ASN A 75 12.13 29.26 -14.50
C ASN A 75 13.50 28.94 -13.86
N ARG A 76 14.49 28.47 -14.64
CA ARG A 76 15.87 28.91 -14.40
C ARG A 76 16.46 29.47 -15.69
N PRO A 77 16.44 30.80 -15.89
CA PRO A 77 17.33 31.41 -16.84
C PRO A 77 18.75 31.10 -16.35
N ALA A 78 19.51 30.41 -17.19
CA ALA A 78 20.95 30.42 -17.11
C ALA A 78 21.41 31.88 -17.30
N ASP A 79 22.18 32.43 -16.36
CA ASP A 79 23.40 33.15 -16.75
C ASP A 79 24.21 33.65 -15.53
N GLY A 80 25.49 33.29 -15.56
CA GLY A 80 26.61 34.13 -15.13
C GLY A 80 26.72 34.48 -13.65
N ASN A 81 27.27 33.58 -12.83
CA ASN A 81 28.38 33.89 -11.91
C ASN A 81 28.78 32.66 -11.07
N ASP A 82 29.35 31.64 -11.71
CA ASP A 82 30.18 30.65 -11.02
C ASP A 82 31.65 30.95 -11.37
N VAL A 83 32.25 31.90 -10.64
CA VAL A 83 33.71 32.12 -10.68
C VAL A 83 34.33 31.28 -9.56
N PRO A 84 35.07 30.20 -9.85
CA PRO A 84 35.77 29.43 -8.82
C PRO A 84 36.95 30.26 -8.25
N PRO A 85 37.20 30.24 -6.94
CA PRO A 85 38.35 30.96 -6.36
C PRO A 85 39.67 30.33 -6.83
N PRO A 86 40.63 31.11 -7.38
CA PRO A 86 41.94 30.61 -7.75
C PRO A 86 43.00 31.02 -6.71
N ASN A 87 43.51 30.07 -5.94
CA ASN A 87 44.88 30.03 -5.39
C ASN A 87 44.97 28.87 -4.37
N ARG A 88 45.91 27.92 -4.41
CA ARG A 88 47.24 27.78 -5.05
C ARG A 88 48.27 28.83 -4.63
N ALA A 89 48.75 28.70 -3.39
CA ALA A 89 50.17 28.64 -2.98
C ALA A 89 50.24 28.67 -1.45
#